data_AF-A0AAU7KRC9-F1
#
_entry.id   AF-A0AAU7KRC9-F1
#
_cell.length_a   1.000
_cell.length_b   1.000
_cell.length_c   1.000
_cell.angle_alpha   90.00
_cell.angle_beta   90.00
_cell.angle_gamma   90.00
#
_symmetry.space_group_name_H-M   'P 1'
#
loop_
_entity.id
_entity.type
_entity.pdbx_description
1 polymer ?
#
loop_
_entity_poly.entity_id
_entity_poly.type
_entity_poly.pdbx_seq_one_letter_code
_entity_poly.pdbx_strand_id
1 'polypeptide(L)'
;MFAQLFAVMAPVITGAGLGFFWIRRGFDYPVAFVTKLVFNIGTPALVIASLAGAEIDASSFGRTMLAAALVLCAMAALAFVLALVLRKDWRVLLAPTMYPNTGNMGLPVILYAFGEAGFAFGITVMVTVSLFQFTLGTMLASRGNPLKSLVKTPTVYAILISIALLFTDTELPLWLQNSVDLISGFTVPLMLITLGVSLASIQVRSLRSGVWFSLLRIPLAAGVAWGIGIWLDLPPMALAILVLQMSMPVAVFNYLFAQKSQREPAYVASLVFCSTLLSLIYLPVLLALLL
;
A
#
# COMPACT_ATOMS: atom_id res chain seq x y z
N MET A 1 -15.95 18.63 -6.75
CA MET A 1 -14.49 18.44 -6.58
C MET A 1 -14.04 18.51 -5.12
N PHE A 2 -13.94 19.68 -4.45
CA PHE A 2 -13.41 19.75 -3.06
C PHE A 2 -14.20 18.91 -2.04
N ALA A 3 -15.53 18.92 -2.11
CA ALA A 3 -16.37 18.09 -1.23
C ALA A 3 -16.16 16.58 -1.47
N GLN A 4 -15.94 16.15 -2.72
CA GLN A 4 -15.65 14.75 -3.07
C GLN A 4 -14.26 14.35 -2.57
N LEU A 5 -13.24 15.18 -2.79
CA LEU A 5 -11.88 14.93 -2.29
C LEU A 5 -11.86 14.85 -0.76
N PHE A 6 -12.61 15.72 -0.08
CA PHE A 6 -12.78 15.64 1.36
C PHE A 6 -13.51 14.35 1.79
N ALA A 7 -14.56 13.95 1.07
CA ALA A 7 -15.28 12.70 1.36
C ALA A 7 -14.39 11.45 1.23
N VAL A 8 -13.41 11.46 0.31
CA VAL A 8 -12.41 10.38 0.18
C VAL A 8 -11.41 10.40 1.33
N MET A 9 -10.93 11.58 1.73
CA MET A 9 -9.89 11.71 2.76
C MET A 9 -10.44 11.65 4.19
N ALA A 10 -11.71 11.99 4.41
CA ALA A 10 -12.31 12.06 5.74
C ALA A 10 -12.30 10.71 6.47
N PRO A 11 -12.63 9.56 5.85
CA PRO A 11 -12.47 8.24 6.47
C PRO A 11 -11.02 7.97 6.89
N VAL A 12 -10.05 8.31 6.04
CA VAL A 12 -8.62 8.12 6.31
C VAL A 12 -8.17 8.95 7.52
N ILE A 13 -8.52 10.24 7.53
CA ILE A 13 -8.19 11.16 8.63
C ILE A 13 -8.88 10.72 9.93
N THR A 14 -10.15 10.33 9.84
CA THR A 14 -10.94 9.91 11.01
C THR A 14 -10.38 8.61 11.59
N GLY A 15 -10.18 7.58 10.76
CA GLY A 15 -9.66 6.29 11.20
C GLY A 15 -8.24 6.39 11.78
N ALA A 16 -7.35 7.11 11.09
CA ALA A 16 -6.00 7.35 11.61
C ALA A 16 -6.01 8.24 12.87
N GLY A 17 -6.88 9.25 12.93
CA GLY A 17 -7.07 10.07 14.12
C GLY A 17 -7.51 9.25 15.34
N LEU A 18 -8.52 8.39 15.16
CA LEU A 18 -9.00 7.49 16.21
C LEU A 18 -7.87 6.61 16.76
N GLY A 19 -7.11 5.96 15.89
CA GLY A 19 -5.96 5.15 16.30
C GLY A 19 -4.86 5.96 16.99
N PHE A 20 -4.56 7.16 16.48
CA PHE A 20 -3.55 8.05 17.06
C PHE A 20 -3.92 8.46 18.49
N PHE A 21 -5.16 8.90 18.71
CA PHE A 21 -5.63 9.30 20.03
C PHE A 21 -5.81 8.11 20.99
N TRP A 22 -6.19 6.94 20.47
CA TRP A 22 -6.35 5.71 21.25
C TRP A 22 -5.05 5.37 22.01
N ILE A 23 -3.95 5.20 21.28
CA ILE A 23 -2.66 4.84 21.90
C ILE A 23 -2.09 5.99 22.73
N ARG A 24 -2.35 7.25 22.36
CA ARG A 24 -1.91 8.43 23.14
C ARG A 24 -2.63 8.55 24.48
N ARG A 25 -3.84 8.01 24.61
CA ARG A 25 -4.56 7.91 25.89
C ARG A 25 -4.07 6.74 26.76
N GLY A 26 -3.08 5.98 26.31
CA GLY A 26 -2.51 4.85 27.04
C GLY A 26 -3.29 3.55 26.89
N PHE A 27 -4.25 3.47 25.95
CA PHE A 27 -4.92 2.21 25.65
C PHE A 27 -4.03 1.32 24.79
N ASP A 28 -3.87 0.07 25.22
CA ASP A 28 -3.08 -0.91 24.48
C ASP A 28 -3.66 -1.17 23.09
N TYR A 29 -2.75 -1.33 22.13
CA TYR A 29 -3.10 -1.73 20.77
C TYR A 29 -2.02 -2.68 20.23
N PRO A 30 -2.29 -3.99 20.15
CA PRO A 30 -1.31 -4.96 19.70
C PRO A 30 -1.16 -4.92 18.17
N VAL A 31 -0.41 -3.93 17.66
CA VAL A 31 -0.22 -3.65 16.22
C VAL A 31 0.12 -4.92 15.43
N ALA A 32 1.01 -5.77 15.96
CA ALA A 32 1.44 -7.00 15.28
C ALA A 32 0.31 -8.03 15.15
N PHE A 33 -0.57 -8.14 16.15
CA PHE A 33 -1.73 -9.03 16.09
C PHE A 33 -2.75 -8.51 15.08
N VAL A 34 -3.12 -7.23 15.18
CA VAL A 34 -4.11 -6.63 14.29
C VAL A 34 -3.63 -6.66 12.83
N THR A 35 -2.35 -6.37 12.59
CA THR A 35 -1.74 -6.50 11.26
C THR A 35 -1.86 -7.93 10.73
N LYS A 36 -1.55 -8.96 11.54
CA LYS A 36 -1.72 -10.37 11.11
C LYS A 36 -3.17 -10.73 10.83
N LEU A 37 -4.12 -10.25 11.64
CA LEU A 37 -5.55 -10.47 11.45
C LEU A 37 -6.00 -9.86 10.12
N VAL A 38 -5.64 -8.60 9.87
CA VAL A 38 -5.95 -7.89 8.63
C VAL A 38 -5.32 -8.61 7.44
N PHE A 39 -4.00 -8.85 7.41
CA PHE A 39 -3.35 -9.42 6.23
C PHE A 39 -3.73 -10.88 5.93
N ASN A 40 -4.03 -11.69 6.96
CA ASN A 40 -4.32 -13.11 6.76
C ASN A 40 -5.81 -13.44 6.64
N ILE A 41 -6.71 -12.57 7.12
CA ILE A 41 -8.15 -12.82 7.13
C ILE A 41 -8.89 -11.66 6.46
N GLY A 42 -8.68 -10.43 6.94
CA GLY A 42 -9.38 -9.25 6.44
C GLY A 42 -9.13 -8.95 4.96
N THR A 43 -7.87 -8.78 4.56
CA THR A 43 -7.47 -8.48 3.19
C THR A 43 -7.92 -9.58 2.21
N PRO A 44 -7.73 -10.89 2.47
CA PRO A 44 -8.29 -11.95 1.65
C PRO A 44 -9.82 -11.83 1.47
N ALA A 45 -10.57 -11.63 2.54
CA ALA A 45 -12.02 -11.47 2.46
C ALA A 45 -12.41 -10.21 1.66
N LEU A 46 -11.70 -9.10 1.88
CA LEU A 46 -11.90 -7.86 1.15
C LEU A 46 -11.59 -7.99 -0.34
N VAL A 47 -10.55 -8.76 -0.70
CA VAL A 47 -10.23 -9.10 -2.09
C VAL A 47 -11.37 -9.90 -2.72
N ILE A 48 -11.89 -10.92 -2.02
CA ILE A 48 -12.99 -11.75 -2.53
C ILE A 48 -14.27 -10.92 -2.70
N ALA A 49 -14.65 -10.15 -1.67
CA ALA A 49 -15.83 -9.28 -1.71
C ALA A 49 -15.78 -8.31 -2.90
N SER A 50 -14.63 -7.65 -3.12
CA SER A 50 -14.54 -6.59 -4.13
C SER A 50 -14.27 -7.09 -5.56
N LEU A 51 -13.67 -8.27 -5.74
CA LEU A 51 -13.41 -8.81 -7.08
C LEU A 51 -14.54 -9.69 -7.62
N ALA A 52 -15.35 -10.30 -6.75
CA ALA A 52 -16.41 -11.20 -7.18
C ALA A 52 -17.48 -10.50 -8.06
N GLY A 53 -17.61 -9.17 -7.95
CA GLY A 53 -18.54 -8.37 -8.76
C GLY A 53 -17.87 -7.44 -9.79
N ALA A 54 -16.55 -7.50 -9.95
CA ALA A 54 -15.82 -6.56 -10.81
C ALA A 54 -15.61 -7.11 -12.22
N GLU A 55 -16.19 -6.46 -13.24
CA GLU A 55 -15.88 -6.74 -14.65
C GLU A 55 -14.45 -6.28 -14.98
N ILE A 56 -13.48 -7.19 -14.95
CA ILE A 56 -12.08 -6.87 -15.22
C ILE A 56 -11.56 -7.73 -16.36
N ASP A 57 -11.10 -7.05 -17.40
CA ASP A 57 -10.31 -7.68 -18.45
C ASP A 57 -8.98 -8.20 -17.88
N ALA A 58 -8.76 -9.51 -17.99
CA ALA A 58 -7.56 -10.19 -17.49
C ALA A 58 -6.28 -9.66 -18.13
N SER A 59 -6.35 -9.16 -19.37
CA SER A 59 -5.20 -8.56 -20.05
C SER A 59 -4.74 -7.28 -19.32
N SER A 60 -5.69 -6.47 -18.89
CA SER A 60 -5.44 -5.24 -18.12
C SER A 60 -4.86 -5.54 -16.75
N PHE A 61 -5.29 -6.63 -16.09
CA PHE A 61 -4.73 -7.08 -14.82
C PHE A 61 -3.25 -7.46 -14.95
N GLY A 62 -2.91 -8.26 -15.96
CA GLY A 62 -1.53 -8.68 -16.24
C GLY A 62 -0.61 -7.50 -16.56
N ARG A 63 -1.07 -6.56 -17.39
CA ARG A 63 -0.32 -5.33 -17.69
C ARG A 63 -0.10 -4.48 -16.45
N THR A 64 -1.11 -4.35 -15.56
CA THR A 64 -0.99 -3.59 -14.31
C THR A 64 0.05 -4.21 -13.37
N MET A 65 0.04 -5.55 -13.25
CA MET A 65 1.04 -6.29 -12.46
C MET A 65 2.46 -6.09 -13.00
N LEU A 66 2.64 -6.20 -14.33
CA LEU A 66 3.92 -5.94 -14.99
C LEU A 66 4.37 -4.48 -14.78
N ALA A 67 3.46 -3.51 -14.95
CA ALA A 67 3.74 -2.10 -14.73
C ALA A 67 4.22 -1.85 -13.29
N ALA A 68 3.51 -2.38 -12.29
CA ALA A 68 3.90 -2.26 -10.89
C ALA A 68 5.29 -2.87 -10.62
N ALA A 69 5.59 -4.04 -11.20
CA ALA A 69 6.90 -4.66 -11.07
C ALA A 69 8.02 -3.81 -11.70
N LEU A 70 7.79 -3.25 -12.88
CA LEU A 70 8.76 -2.37 -13.55
C LEU A 70 8.98 -1.06 -12.78
N VAL A 71 7.91 -0.47 -12.24
CA VAL A 71 8.02 0.72 -11.37
C VAL A 71 8.85 0.39 -10.14
N LEU A 72 8.65 -0.77 -9.51
CA LEU A 72 9.46 -1.19 -8.36
C LEU A 72 10.94 -1.35 -8.71
N CYS A 73 11.26 -1.96 -9.86
CA CYS A 73 12.64 -2.07 -10.35
C CYS A 73 13.26 -0.69 -10.63
N ALA A 74 12.53 0.21 -11.27
CA ALA A 74 12.97 1.57 -11.53
C ALA A 74 13.18 2.36 -10.23
N MET A 75 12.27 2.24 -9.26
CA MET A 75 12.40 2.86 -7.94
C MET A 75 13.56 2.27 -7.13
N ALA A 76 13.87 0.98 -7.30
CA ALA A 76 15.06 0.36 -6.72
C ALA A 76 16.35 0.99 -7.26
N ALA A 77 16.42 1.20 -8.58
CA ALA A 77 17.54 1.89 -9.22
C ALA A 77 17.65 3.35 -8.74
N LEU A 78 16.53 4.07 -8.69
CA LEU A 78 16.47 5.45 -8.19
C LEU A 78 16.85 5.57 -6.71
N ALA A 79 16.65 4.52 -5.90
CA ALA A 79 17.07 4.53 -4.51
C ALA A 79 18.59 4.72 -4.36
N PHE A 80 19.40 4.20 -5.29
CA PHE A 80 20.86 4.44 -5.30
C PHE A 80 21.18 5.90 -5.61
N VAL A 81 20.46 6.52 -6.56
CA VAL A 81 20.61 7.93 -6.87
C VAL A 81 20.21 8.80 -5.67
N LEU A 82 19.07 8.51 -5.04
CA LEU A 82 18.62 9.21 -3.84
C LEU A 82 19.60 9.04 -2.67
N ALA A 83 20.23 7.88 -2.55
CA ALA A 83 21.26 7.64 -1.54
C ALA A 83 22.49 8.55 -1.72
N LEU A 84 22.92 8.76 -2.96
CA LEU A 84 23.99 9.71 -3.29
C LEU A 84 23.59 11.15 -2.98
N VAL A 85 22.40 11.57 -3.44
CA VAL A 85 21.89 12.95 -3.26
C VAL A 85 21.70 13.28 -1.77
N LEU A 86 21.16 12.33 -1.00
CA LEU A 86 20.89 12.51 0.44
C LEU A 86 22.08 12.16 1.33
N ARG A 87 23.20 11.72 0.75
CA ARG A 87 24.42 11.28 1.46
C ARG A 87 24.11 10.24 2.54
N LYS A 88 23.32 9.23 2.17
CA LYS A 88 22.89 8.13 3.05
C LYS A 88 23.25 6.77 2.46
N ASP A 89 23.35 5.76 3.32
CA ASP A 89 23.53 4.38 2.86
C ASP A 89 22.29 3.94 2.06
N TRP A 90 22.51 3.43 0.84
CA TRP A 90 21.45 2.90 -0.02
C TRP A 90 20.65 1.80 0.68
N ARG A 91 21.26 1.05 1.60
CA ARG A 91 20.59 0.00 2.39
C ARG A 91 19.52 0.55 3.34
N VAL A 92 19.62 1.82 3.72
CA VAL A 92 18.62 2.52 4.55
C VAL A 92 17.48 3.05 3.67
N LEU A 93 17.79 3.51 2.46
CA LEU A 93 16.83 4.18 1.56
C LEU A 93 16.15 3.27 0.54
N LEU A 94 16.67 2.07 0.28
CA LEU A 94 16.13 1.15 -0.71
C LEU A 94 14.65 0.83 -0.43
N ALA A 95 14.38 0.29 0.76
CA ALA A 95 13.03 -0.09 1.14
C ALA A 95 12.06 1.11 1.22
N PRO A 96 12.41 2.24 1.88
CA PRO A 96 11.58 3.44 1.87
C PRO A 96 11.27 4.02 0.49
N THR A 97 12.21 3.92 -0.45
CA THR A 97 12.01 4.41 -1.82
C THR A 97 11.08 3.50 -2.61
N MET A 98 11.28 2.18 -2.49
CA MET A 98 10.55 1.17 -3.26
C MET A 98 9.14 0.89 -2.75
N TYR A 99 8.92 0.88 -1.44
CA TYR A 99 7.69 0.29 -0.86
C TYR A 99 6.75 1.36 -0.29
N PRO A 100 5.78 1.83 -1.10
CA PRO A 100 4.70 2.67 -0.62
C PRO A 100 3.74 1.91 0.30
N ASN A 101 2.96 2.66 1.09
CA ASN A 101 1.90 2.15 1.95
C ASN A 101 0.64 1.81 1.12
N THR A 102 0.76 0.82 0.25
CA THR A 102 -0.31 0.43 -0.68
C THR A 102 -1.47 -0.28 0.00
N GLY A 103 -1.21 -0.94 1.13
CA GLY A 103 -2.22 -1.63 1.94
C GLY A 103 -2.99 -0.69 2.86
N ASN A 104 -2.37 -0.27 3.98
CA ASN A 104 -3.10 0.43 5.04
C ASN A 104 -3.62 1.81 4.64
N MET A 105 -3.01 2.45 3.64
CA MET A 105 -3.41 3.79 3.17
C MET A 105 -3.90 3.77 1.73
N GLY A 106 -3.20 3.10 0.83
CA GLY A 106 -3.56 3.04 -0.58
C GLY A 106 -4.93 2.43 -0.83
N LEU A 107 -5.18 1.22 -0.32
CA LEU A 107 -6.46 0.52 -0.54
C LEU A 107 -7.68 1.34 -0.06
N PRO A 108 -7.73 1.89 1.17
CA PRO A 108 -8.84 2.74 1.59
C PRO A 108 -9.07 3.95 0.67
N VAL A 109 -8.00 4.66 0.28
CA VAL A 109 -8.11 5.84 -0.60
C VAL A 109 -8.69 5.43 -1.96
N ILE A 110 -8.24 4.31 -2.52
CA ILE A 110 -8.73 3.82 -3.81
C ILE A 110 -10.19 3.41 -3.72
N LEU A 111 -10.58 2.69 -2.67
CA LEU A 111 -11.97 2.24 -2.49
C LEU A 111 -12.93 3.43 -2.50
N TYR A 112 -12.60 4.50 -1.75
CA TYR A 112 -13.47 5.67 -1.67
C TYR A 112 -13.39 6.58 -2.90
N ALA A 113 -12.27 6.61 -3.62
CA ALA A 113 -12.11 7.47 -4.80
C ALA A 113 -12.60 6.83 -6.10
N PHE A 114 -12.37 5.52 -6.29
CA PHE A 114 -12.58 4.80 -7.55
C PHE A 114 -13.55 3.61 -7.43
N GLY A 115 -14.10 3.36 -6.24
CA GLY A 115 -15.01 2.25 -6.00
C GLY A 115 -14.35 0.88 -6.15
N GLU A 116 -15.18 -0.16 -6.24
CA GLU A 116 -14.73 -1.57 -6.31
C GLU A 116 -13.93 -1.88 -7.58
N ALA A 117 -14.33 -1.30 -8.71
CA ALA A 117 -13.63 -1.47 -9.98
C ALA A 117 -12.17 -0.99 -9.89
N GLY A 118 -11.92 0.17 -9.26
CA GLY A 118 -10.56 0.62 -9.01
C GLY A 118 -9.86 -0.15 -7.90
N PHE A 119 -10.61 -0.58 -6.89
CA PHE A 119 -10.06 -1.33 -5.77
C PHE A 119 -9.33 -2.60 -6.20
N ALA A 120 -9.86 -3.28 -7.21
CA ALA A 120 -9.24 -4.45 -7.82
C ALA A 120 -7.83 -4.19 -8.37
N PHE A 121 -7.63 -3.15 -9.18
CA PHE A 121 -6.29 -2.77 -9.63
C PHE A 121 -5.40 -2.35 -8.45
N GLY A 122 -6.00 -1.72 -7.43
CA GLY A 122 -5.32 -1.36 -6.19
C GLY A 122 -4.73 -2.58 -5.47
N ILE A 123 -5.50 -3.67 -5.39
CA ILE A 123 -5.08 -4.97 -4.86
C ILE A 123 -3.96 -5.55 -5.73
N THR A 124 -4.08 -5.52 -7.06
CA THR A 124 -3.03 -6.02 -7.98
C THR A 124 -1.70 -5.37 -7.69
N VAL A 125 -1.69 -4.04 -7.58
CA VAL A 125 -0.49 -3.28 -7.27
C VAL A 125 0.02 -3.62 -5.87
N MET A 126 -0.85 -3.66 -4.86
CA MET A 126 -0.47 -4.00 -3.48
C MET A 126 0.15 -5.39 -3.38
N VAL A 127 -0.42 -6.39 -4.04
CA VAL A 127 0.14 -7.75 -4.03
C VAL A 127 1.48 -7.76 -4.72
N THR A 128 1.62 -7.13 -5.89
CA THR A 128 2.92 -7.01 -6.57
C THR A 128 3.98 -6.39 -5.65
N VAL A 129 3.66 -5.27 -5.00
CA VAL A 129 4.53 -4.61 -4.01
C VAL A 129 4.87 -5.56 -2.86
N SER A 130 3.89 -6.28 -2.33
CA SER A 130 4.08 -7.24 -1.23
C SER A 130 4.98 -8.41 -1.64
N LEU A 131 4.85 -8.92 -2.86
CA LEU A 131 5.71 -9.98 -3.40
C LEU A 131 7.17 -9.54 -3.42
N PHE A 132 7.45 -8.35 -3.95
CA PHE A 132 8.80 -7.79 -3.95
C PHE A 132 9.30 -7.55 -2.53
N GLN A 133 8.46 -6.97 -1.66
CA GLN A 133 8.80 -6.66 -0.28
C GLN A 133 9.18 -7.90 0.53
N PHE A 134 8.42 -8.99 0.43
CA PHE A 134 8.72 -10.24 1.11
C PHE A 134 9.83 -11.05 0.44
N THR A 135 9.97 -10.96 -0.88
CA THR A 135 11.07 -11.62 -1.62
C THR A 135 12.41 -10.98 -1.31
N LEU A 136 12.55 -9.66 -1.47
CA LEU A 136 13.77 -8.95 -1.15
C LEU A 136 14.06 -8.98 0.36
N GLY A 137 13.03 -8.91 1.20
CA GLY A 137 13.17 -9.08 2.65
C GLY A 137 13.70 -10.45 3.06
N THR A 138 13.29 -11.53 2.38
CA THR A 138 13.76 -12.90 2.65
C THR A 138 15.13 -13.19 2.06
N MET A 139 15.42 -12.67 0.86
CA MET A 139 16.74 -12.77 0.22
C MET A 139 17.82 -12.04 1.05
N LEU A 140 17.54 -10.82 1.50
CA LEU A 140 18.48 -10.04 2.32
C LEU A 140 18.68 -10.64 3.73
N ALA A 141 17.67 -11.33 4.26
CA ALA A 141 17.73 -12.00 5.57
C ALA A 141 18.40 -13.40 5.53
N SER A 142 18.90 -13.85 4.37
CA SER A 142 19.70 -15.09 4.19
C SER A 142 19.09 -16.39 4.77
N ARG A 143 17.76 -16.50 4.94
CA ARG A 143 17.12 -17.69 5.55
C ARG A 143 15.71 -18.04 5.03
N GLY A 144 15.42 -17.89 3.74
CA GLY A 144 14.12 -18.35 3.23
C GLY A 144 14.02 -18.49 1.71
N ASN A 145 13.23 -19.46 1.26
CA ASN A 145 12.83 -19.59 -0.14
C ASN A 145 11.65 -18.62 -0.40
N PRO A 146 11.81 -17.61 -1.26
CA PRO A 146 10.78 -16.61 -1.53
C PRO A 146 9.50 -17.20 -2.13
N LEU A 147 9.61 -18.26 -2.96
CA LEU A 147 8.45 -18.98 -3.49
C LEU A 147 7.63 -19.63 -2.37
N LYS A 148 8.29 -20.15 -1.33
CA LYS A 148 7.61 -20.74 -0.17
C LYS A 148 6.90 -19.68 0.70
N SER A 149 7.39 -18.44 0.71
CA SER A 149 6.72 -17.32 1.39
C SER A 149 5.50 -16.85 0.60
N LEU A 150 5.61 -16.80 -0.72
CA LEU A 150 4.51 -16.46 -1.62
C LEU A 150 3.34 -17.45 -1.49
N VAL A 151 3.61 -18.75 -1.58
CA VAL A 151 2.62 -19.83 -1.40
C VAL A 151 2.04 -19.86 0.03
N LYS A 152 2.58 -19.11 0.98
CA LYS A 152 2.01 -19.00 2.33
C LYS A 152 1.16 -17.75 2.53
N THR A 153 1.01 -16.89 1.53
CA THR A 153 0.32 -15.61 1.65
C THR A 153 -1.16 -15.78 1.29
N PRO A 154 -2.11 -15.71 2.26
CA PRO A 154 -3.53 -15.96 2.01
C PRO A 154 -4.15 -15.05 0.94
N THR A 155 -3.68 -13.80 0.86
CA THR A 155 -4.17 -12.81 -0.12
C THR A 155 -3.95 -13.25 -1.56
N VAL A 156 -2.88 -14.02 -1.84
CA VAL A 156 -2.60 -14.51 -3.19
C VAL A 156 -3.62 -15.57 -3.59
N TYR A 157 -3.99 -16.46 -2.67
CA TYR A 157 -5.07 -17.41 -2.91
C TYR A 157 -6.41 -16.72 -3.07
N ALA A 158 -6.70 -15.69 -2.28
CA ALA A 158 -7.91 -14.90 -2.45
C ALA A 158 -8.00 -14.29 -3.85
N ILE A 159 -6.91 -13.71 -4.38
CA ILE A 159 -6.88 -13.22 -5.77
C ILE A 159 -7.15 -14.35 -6.75
N LEU A 160 -6.49 -15.51 -6.60
CA LEU A 160 -6.68 -16.63 -7.52
C LEU A 160 -8.12 -17.16 -7.48
N ILE A 161 -8.72 -17.26 -6.29
CA ILE A 161 -10.12 -17.66 -6.10
C ILE A 161 -11.04 -16.63 -6.76
N SER A 162 -10.84 -15.34 -6.48
CA SER A 162 -11.62 -14.26 -7.09
C SER A 162 -11.55 -14.26 -8.62
N ILE A 163 -10.35 -14.44 -9.18
CA ILE A 163 -10.15 -14.54 -10.62
C ILE A 163 -10.87 -15.77 -11.17
N ALA A 164 -10.79 -16.91 -10.50
CA ALA A 164 -11.49 -18.12 -10.92
C ALA A 164 -13.01 -17.92 -10.93
N LEU A 165 -13.58 -17.35 -9.86
CA LEU A 165 -15.01 -17.04 -9.77
C LEU A 165 -15.46 -16.09 -10.89
N LEU A 166 -14.65 -15.07 -11.19
CA LEU A 166 -14.92 -14.12 -12.27
C LEU A 166 -14.91 -14.79 -13.65
N PHE A 167 -13.93 -15.66 -13.94
CA PHE A 167 -13.86 -16.35 -15.22
C PHE A 167 -14.96 -17.39 -15.43
N THR A 168 -15.46 -17.98 -14.34
CA THR A 168 -16.53 -18.98 -14.39
C THR A 168 -17.93 -18.39 -14.22
N ASP A 169 -18.05 -17.05 -14.15
CA ASP A 169 -19.30 -16.32 -13.79
C ASP A 169 -20.01 -16.98 -12.60
N THR A 170 -19.22 -17.45 -11.62
CA THR A 170 -19.73 -18.21 -10.48
C THR A 170 -19.87 -17.30 -9.28
N GLU A 171 -21.11 -17.04 -8.90
CA GLU A 171 -21.39 -16.33 -7.66
C GLU A 171 -21.14 -17.23 -6.44
N LEU A 172 -20.72 -16.62 -5.34
CA LEU A 172 -20.62 -17.31 -4.07
C LEU A 172 -22.04 -17.61 -3.54
N PRO A 173 -22.27 -18.77 -2.89
CA PRO A 173 -23.52 -18.99 -2.17
C PRO A 173 -23.77 -17.85 -1.17
N LEU A 174 -25.03 -17.41 -1.05
CA LEU A 174 -25.40 -16.23 -0.26
C LEU A 174 -24.82 -16.23 1.17
N TRP A 175 -24.80 -17.38 1.86
CA TRP A 175 -24.24 -17.49 3.21
C TRP A 175 -22.74 -17.19 3.25
N LEU A 176 -22.00 -17.59 2.22
CA LEU A 176 -20.56 -17.38 2.12
C LEU A 176 -20.24 -15.95 1.71
N GLN A 177 -21.00 -15.38 0.76
CA GLN A 177 -20.90 -13.97 0.40
C GLN A 177 -21.13 -13.07 1.61
N ASN A 178 -22.24 -13.27 2.34
CA ASN A 178 -22.53 -12.51 3.57
C ASN A 178 -21.41 -12.65 4.62
N SER A 179 -20.79 -13.82 4.73
CA SER A 179 -19.68 -14.05 5.66
C SER A 179 -18.41 -13.30 5.23
N VAL A 180 -18.11 -13.32 3.94
CA VAL A 180 -16.97 -12.60 3.35
C VAL A 180 -17.16 -11.09 3.48
N ASP A 181 -18.36 -10.58 3.22
CA ASP A 181 -18.69 -9.16 3.34
C ASP A 181 -18.63 -8.66 4.79
N LEU A 182 -19.08 -9.47 5.74
CA LEU A 182 -18.97 -9.16 7.16
C LEU A 182 -17.49 -9.04 7.59
N ILE A 183 -16.64 -9.95 7.14
CA ILE A 183 -15.21 -9.95 7.46
C ILE A 183 -14.49 -8.81 6.73
N SER A 184 -14.82 -8.55 5.47
CA SER A 184 -14.23 -7.46 4.70
C SER A 184 -14.54 -6.10 5.33
N GLY A 185 -15.74 -5.92 5.89
CA GLY A 185 -16.23 -4.66 6.47
C GLY A 185 -15.37 -4.09 7.61
N PHE A 186 -14.70 -4.92 8.41
CA PHE A 186 -13.81 -4.42 9.48
C PHE A 186 -12.37 -4.16 9.00
N THR A 187 -12.02 -4.59 7.79
CA THR A 187 -10.64 -4.60 7.29
C THR A 187 -10.11 -3.18 7.07
N VAL A 188 -10.82 -2.35 6.30
CA VAL A 188 -10.44 -0.96 6.03
C VAL A 188 -10.39 -0.11 7.31
N PRO A 189 -11.40 -0.16 8.21
CA PRO A 189 -11.32 0.52 9.50
C PRO A 189 -10.08 0.14 10.33
N LEU A 190 -9.77 -1.16 10.46
CA LEU A 190 -8.60 -1.61 11.22
C LEU A 190 -7.28 -1.16 10.58
N MET A 191 -7.18 -1.16 9.25
CA MET A 191 -6.01 -0.63 8.54
C MET A 191 -5.75 0.84 8.88
N LEU A 192 -6.79 1.67 8.86
CA LEU A 192 -6.71 3.10 9.14
C LEU A 192 -6.40 3.37 10.63
N ILE A 193 -7.04 2.65 11.54
CA ILE A 193 -6.73 2.73 12.99
C ILE A 193 -5.28 2.30 13.25
N THR A 194 -4.83 1.20 12.65
CA THR A 194 -3.45 0.71 12.77
C THR A 194 -2.44 1.73 12.27
N LEU A 195 -2.75 2.43 11.16
CA LEU A 195 -1.93 3.53 10.66
C LEU A 195 -1.79 4.64 11.70
N GLY A 196 -2.91 5.07 12.29
CA GLY A 196 -2.95 6.06 13.36
C GLY A 196 -2.09 5.71 14.57
N VAL A 197 -2.27 4.49 15.08
CA VAL A 197 -1.48 3.95 16.21
C VAL A 197 0.01 3.94 15.85
N SER A 198 0.34 3.48 14.64
CA SER A 198 1.72 3.42 14.17
C SER A 198 2.36 4.81 14.13
N LEU A 199 1.65 5.81 13.60
CA LEU A 199 2.13 7.20 13.55
C LEU A 199 2.36 7.80 14.94
N ALA A 200 1.46 7.52 15.89
CA ALA A 200 1.61 8.00 17.26
C ALA A 200 2.82 7.39 18.00
N SER A 201 3.22 6.17 17.63
CA SER A 201 4.35 5.44 18.22
C SER A 201 5.72 5.80 17.64
N ILE A 202 5.76 6.50 16.51
CA ILE A 202 7.01 6.85 15.82
C ILE A 202 7.73 7.99 16.54
N GLN A 203 8.99 7.75 16.93
CA GLN A 203 9.89 8.80 17.42
C GLN A 203 10.63 9.45 16.26
N VAL A 204 10.24 10.67 15.91
CA VAL A 204 10.85 11.44 14.83
C VAL A 204 12.14 12.09 15.33
N ARG A 205 13.26 11.83 14.65
CA ARG A 205 14.55 12.49 14.92
C ARG A 205 14.91 13.59 13.93
N SER A 206 14.41 13.52 12.69
CA SER A 206 14.76 14.49 11.66
C SER A 206 13.59 14.76 10.70
N LEU A 207 12.81 15.80 11.01
CA LEU A 207 11.71 16.26 10.16
C LEU A 207 12.21 16.75 8.80
N ARG A 208 13.31 17.53 8.78
CA ARG A 208 13.88 18.08 7.54
C ARG A 208 14.22 16.99 6.53
N SER A 209 14.84 15.91 6.97
CA SER A 209 15.21 14.79 6.09
C SER A 209 13.99 14.05 5.56
N GLY A 210 12.99 13.82 6.42
CA GLY A 210 11.74 13.16 6.03
C GLY A 210 10.94 13.96 5.01
N VAL A 211 10.83 15.28 5.18
CA VAL A 211 10.16 16.17 4.23
C VAL A 211 10.91 16.18 2.90
N TRP A 212 12.24 16.38 2.91
CA TRP A 212 13.02 16.45 1.68
C TRP A 212 13.01 15.13 0.89
N PHE A 213 13.13 14.01 1.59
CA PHE A 213 12.98 12.69 0.97
C PHE A 213 11.61 12.52 0.30
N SER A 214 10.54 12.93 0.98
CA SER A 214 9.17 12.82 0.46
C SER A 214 8.98 13.67 -0.80
N LEU A 215 9.45 14.92 -0.77
CA LEU A 215 9.39 15.85 -1.91
C LEU A 215 10.16 15.35 -3.13
N LEU A 216 11.20 14.54 -2.95
CA LEU A 216 11.92 13.91 -4.06
C LEU A 216 11.24 12.62 -4.50
N ARG A 217 10.93 11.72 -3.56
CA ARG A 217 10.45 10.37 -3.85
C ARG A 217 9.06 10.36 -4.47
N ILE A 218 8.14 11.22 -4.02
CA ILE A 218 6.75 11.18 -4.48
C ILE A 218 6.63 11.58 -5.96
N PRO A 219 7.16 12.73 -6.42
CA PRO A 219 7.12 13.08 -7.84
C PRO A 219 7.86 12.08 -8.72
N LEU A 220 8.99 11.53 -8.24
CA LEU A 220 9.71 10.47 -8.95
C LEU A 220 8.83 9.21 -9.11
N ALA A 221 8.20 8.74 -8.03
CA ALA A 221 7.33 7.58 -8.08
C ALA A 221 6.12 7.80 -9.00
N ALA A 222 5.48 8.97 -8.90
CA ALA A 222 4.37 9.36 -9.76
C ALA A 222 4.78 9.40 -11.24
N GLY A 223 5.89 10.08 -11.56
CA GLY A 223 6.38 10.22 -12.93
C GLY A 223 6.81 8.89 -13.56
N VAL A 224 7.49 8.03 -12.79
CA VAL A 224 7.89 6.69 -13.25
C VAL A 224 6.66 5.81 -13.47
N ALA A 225 5.71 5.82 -12.53
CA ALA A 225 4.45 5.08 -12.67
C ALA A 225 3.64 5.54 -13.89
N TRP A 226 3.57 6.86 -14.09
CA TRP A 226 2.87 7.45 -15.23
C TRP A 226 3.53 7.05 -16.56
N GLY A 227 4.85 7.21 -16.67
CA GLY A 227 5.61 6.88 -17.87
C GLY A 227 5.53 5.40 -18.23
N ILE A 228 5.69 4.50 -17.25
CA ILE A 228 5.59 3.05 -17.47
C ILE A 228 4.15 2.66 -17.80
N GLY A 229 3.16 3.26 -17.14
CA GLY A 229 1.76 2.96 -17.39
C GLY A 229 1.30 3.37 -18.79
N ILE A 230 1.77 4.53 -19.30
CA ILE A 230 1.55 4.91 -20.71
C ILE A 230 2.29 3.96 -21.66
N TRP A 231 3.54 3.63 -21.36
CA TRP A 231 4.34 2.75 -22.21
C TRP A 231 3.73 1.36 -22.39
N LEU A 232 3.04 0.85 -21.35
CA LEU A 232 2.32 -0.42 -21.38
C LEU A 232 0.86 -0.31 -21.84
N ASP A 233 0.42 0.88 -22.26
CA ASP A 233 -0.94 1.13 -22.73
C ASP A 233 -1.99 0.65 -21.70
N LEU A 234 -1.83 1.12 -20.45
CA LEU A 234 -2.79 0.81 -19.39
C LEU A 234 -4.10 1.58 -19.60
N PRO A 235 -5.26 0.95 -19.33
CA PRO A 235 -6.52 1.65 -19.26
C PRO A 235 -6.44 2.84 -18.29
N PRO A 236 -7.16 3.94 -18.52
CA PRO A 236 -7.08 5.15 -17.69
C PRO A 236 -7.25 4.89 -16.19
N MET A 237 -8.19 4.02 -15.82
CA MET A 237 -8.43 3.60 -14.44
C MET A 237 -7.18 2.91 -13.83
N ALA A 238 -6.62 1.92 -14.53
CA ALA A 238 -5.44 1.20 -14.08
C ALA A 238 -4.20 2.09 -13.98
N LEU A 239 -4.02 3.01 -14.94
CA LEU A 239 -2.96 4.02 -14.91
C LEU A 239 -3.10 4.93 -13.68
N ALA A 240 -4.29 5.48 -13.43
CA ALA A 240 -4.55 6.33 -12.29
C ALA A 240 -4.25 5.62 -10.97
N ILE A 241 -4.66 4.37 -10.85
CA ILE A 241 -4.46 3.57 -9.63
C ILE A 241 -3.00 3.19 -9.44
N LEU A 242 -2.27 2.86 -10.51
CA LEU A 242 -0.83 2.63 -10.45
C LEU A 242 -0.09 3.87 -9.95
N VAL A 243 -0.38 5.03 -10.54
CA VAL A 243 0.23 6.32 -10.15
C VAL A 243 -0.10 6.65 -8.69
N LEU A 244 -1.36 6.51 -8.30
CA LEU A 244 -1.82 6.78 -6.94
C LEU A 244 -1.14 5.84 -5.92
N GLN A 245 -1.17 4.52 -6.15
CA GLN A 245 -0.54 3.54 -5.27
C GLN A 245 0.97 3.76 -5.14
N MET A 246 1.66 4.05 -6.24
CA MET A 246 3.10 4.28 -6.22
C MET A 246 3.45 5.59 -5.52
N SER A 247 2.57 6.59 -5.57
CA SER A 247 2.72 7.87 -4.90
C SER A 247 2.37 7.85 -3.42
N MET A 248 1.77 6.77 -2.90
CA MET A 248 1.45 6.64 -1.47
C MET A 248 2.69 6.83 -0.59
N PRO A 249 2.52 7.31 0.65
CA PRO A 249 3.65 7.54 1.56
C PRO A 249 4.38 6.26 1.90
N VAL A 250 5.54 6.38 2.54
CA VAL A 250 6.38 5.22 2.87
C VAL A 250 5.64 4.27 3.81
N ALA A 251 5.64 2.97 3.51
CA ALA A 251 4.99 1.97 4.36
C ALA A 251 5.62 1.91 5.76
N VAL A 252 4.78 1.81 6.80
CA VAL A 252 5.21 1.60 8.20
C VAL A 252 6.09 0.35 8.34
N PHE A 253 5.87 -0.68 7.51
CA PHE A 253 6.68 -1.89 7.52
C PHE A 253 8.17 -1.63 7.27
N ASN A 254 8.51 -0.57 6.50
CA ASN A 254 9.91 -0.21 6.26
C ASN A 254 10.63 0.18 7.57
N TYR A 255 9.93 0.82 8.50
CA TYR A 255 10.46 1.10 9.84
C TYR A 255 10.72 -0.19 10.64
N LEU A 256 9.78 -1.13 10.63
CA LEU A 256 9.95 -2.42 11.32
C LEU A 256 11.12 -3.21 10.73
N PHE A 257 11.29 -3.19 9.41
CA PHE A 257 12.43 -3.81 8.75
C PHE A 257 13.76 -3.16 9.13
N ALA A 258 13.81 -1.82 9.18
CA ALA A 258 14.97 -1.06 9.63
C ALA A 258 15.32 -1.34 11.10
N GLN A 259 14.31 -1.48 11.96
CA GLN A 259 14.48 -1.82 13.37
C GLN A 259 15.04 -3.23 13.54
N LYS A 260 14.50 -4.23 12.83
CA LYS A 260 15.01 -5.60 12.83
C LYS A 260 16.43 -5.69 12.29
N SER A 261 16.75 -4.90 11.27
CA SER A 261 18.07 -4.88 10.62
C SER A 261 19.09 -3.97 11.33
N GLN A 262 18.69 -3.24 12.39
CA GLN A 262 19.50 -2.25 13.10
C GLN A 262 20.12 -1.19 12.16
N ARG A 263 19.35 -0.74 11.14
CA ARG A 263 19.79 0.23 10.14
C ARG A 263 19.01 1.53 10.24
N GLU A 264 19.52 2.46 11.04
CA GLU A 264 18.95 3.81 11.26
C GLU A 264 17.41 3.84 11.39
N PRO A 265 16.79 3.03 12.28
CA PRO A 265 15.33 2.94 12.38
C PRO A 265 14.66 4.28 12.65
N ALA A 266 15.26 5.15 13.47
CA ALA A 266 14.74 6.49 13.75
C ALA A 266 14.69 7.41 12.51
N TYR A 267 15.63 7.22 11.58
CA TYR A 267 15.64 7.96 10.31
C TYR A 267 14.49 7.48 9.42
N VAL A 268 14.34 6.16 9.24
CA VAL A 268 13.24 5.57 8.46
C VAL A 268 11.87 5.92 9.06
N ALA A 269 11.76 5.93 10.39
CA ALA A 269 10.55 6.37 11.07
C ALA A 269 10.20 7.83 10.72
N SER A 270 11.21 8.71 10.63
CA SER A 270 11.02 10.10 10.19
C SER A 270 10.53 10.18 8.73
N LEU A 271 10.99 9.30 7.83
CA LEU A 271 10.50 9.22 6.45
C LEU A 271 9.02 8.80 6.39
N VAL A 272 8.65 7.76 7.14
CA VAL A 272 7.27 7.27 7.24
C VAL A 272 6.35 8.36 7.77
N PHE A 273 6.71 8.98 8.89
CA PHE A 273 5.90 10.02 9.52
C PHE A 273 5.71 11.23 8.60
N CYS A 274 6.81 11.78 8.05
CA CYS A 274 6.74 12.99 7.22
C CYS A 274 5.99 12.74 5.91
N SER A 275 6.28 11.62 5.22
CA SER A 275 5.58 11.30 3.97
C SER A 275 4.08 11.12 4.20
N THR A 276 3.69 10.47 5.31
CA THR A 276 2.28 10.27 5.65
C THR A 276 1.59 11.58 5.98
N LEU A 277 2.22 12.47 6.74
CA LEU A 277 1.63 13.78 7.04
C LEU A 277 1.49 14.64 5.78
N LEU A 278 2.52 14.66 4.92
CA LEU A 278 2.48 15.36 3.63
C LEU A 278 1.40 14.81 2.69
N SER A 279 1.07 13.52 2.79
CA SER A 279 0.04 12.89 1.96
C SER A 279 -1.36 13.44 2.18
N LEU A 280 -1.63 13.99 3.36
CA LEU A 280 -2.89 14.70 3.60
C LEU A 280 -3.04 15.96 2.73
N ILE A 281 -1.92 16.50 2.24
CA ILE A 281 -1.87 17.71 1.42
C ILE A 281 -1.77 17.34 -0.08
N TYR A 282 -0.83 16.46 -0.45
CA TYR A 282 -0.60 16.17 -1.87
C TYR A 282 -1.59 15.16 -2.47
N LEU A 283 -2.16 14.24 -1.69
CA LEU A 283 -3.10 13.25 -2.25
C LEU A 283 -4.38 13.89 -2.79
N PRO A 284 -5.02 14.89 -2.14
CA PRO A 284 -6.13 15.61 -2.74
C PRO A 284 -5.78 16.22 -4.11
N VAL A 285 -4.58 16.78 -4.25
CA VAL A 285 -4.10 17.35 -5.52
C VAL A 285 -3.89 16.24 -6.55
N LEU A 286 -3.25 15.14 -6.17
CA LEU A 286 -3.03 14.01 -7.06
C LEU A 286 -4.35 13.38 -7.51
N LEU A 287 -5.30 13.18 -6.59
CA LEU A 287 -6.64 12.68 -6.90
C LEU A 287 -7.38 13.62 -7.85
N ALA A 288 -7.27 14.94 -7.67
CA ALA A 288 -7.88 15.91 -8.59
C ALA A 288 -7.30 15.85 -10.02
N LEU A 289 -6.08 15.35 -10.19
CA LEU A 289 -5.46 15.14 -11.51
C LEU A 289 -5.81 13.77 -12.13
N LEU A 290 -6.25 12.82 -11.30
CA LEU A 290 -6.46 11.42 -11.68
C LEU A 290 -7.94 11.03 -11.84
N LEU A 291 -8.84 11.80 -11.21
CA LEU A 291 -10.29 11.70 -11.36
C LEU A 291 -10.78 12.55 -12.53
#